data_AF-A0AAD4P9Y6-F1
#
_entry.id   AF-A0AAD4P9Y6-F1
#
_cell.length_a   1.000
_cell.length_b   1.000
_cell.length_c   1.000
_cell.angle_alpha   90.00
_cell.angle_beta   90.00
_cell.angle_gamma   90.00
#
_symmetry.space_group_name_H-M   'P 1'
#
loop_
_entity.id
_entity.type
_entity.pdbx_description
1 polymer ?
#
loop_
_entity_poly.entity_id
_entity_poly.type
_entity_poly.pdbx_seq_one_letter_code
_entity_poly.pdbx_strand_id
1 'polypeptide(L)'
;MKISQLFLCFILFSIFTISFPSAAAPVVDIDGNPVLVGVDYYILPVIRGRGGGLTLASTGNKSCPLDVVQEPLEVNNGLPLTFRPANSSEGVVHVSADQNFIFSAASICVQSTVWVLYEEESTQTFFITTGGVAGNPGRETISNWFRIDEYEGDYKLVYCPGVCNICRVRCGDIGVLVQDGERRLALTDDAPFKLLSLCSLLLISIYIAAAAESPAAVLDILGKQLRVGTDYYILPVVRGRGGGLTLSTAAGNESCPLDVVQERLEIKKGLPLTFQPANAKKGVVRVSTDHNIKFSASSTCVESTVWKLDYEESSQKYFITTGGVEGNPGRETLSNWFKIEEYGSDYKLVFCPTLCNYCKVICRDISIFVEDNGVRRRLGLNLTDAAPAPFKVMFKKAN
;
A
#
# COMPACT_ATOMS: atom_id res chain seq x y z
N MET A 1 -13.19 63.31 48.22
CA MET A 1 -11.90 63.67 47.60
C MET A 1 -10.82 62.88 48.34
N LYS A 2 -9.99 62.02 47.77
CA LYS A 2 -9.60 61.72 46.39
C LYS A 2 -9.34 60.21 46.30
N ILE A 3 -9.90 59.60 45.26
CA ILE A 3 -9.48 58.33 44.68
C ILE A 3 -8.24 58.64 43.83
N SER A 4 -7.11 57.96 44.07
CA SER A 4 -5.99 57.89 43.13
C SER A 4 -4.93 56.93 43.67
N GLN A 5 -4.42 56.05 42.80
CA GLN A 5 -3.20 55.22 42.94
C GLN A 5 -3.29 53.95 43.79
N LEU A 6 -3.97 52.93 43.25
CA LEU A 6 -3.44 51.56 43.28
C LEU A 6 -3.91 50.77 42.04
N PHE A 7 -3.68 51.35 40.87
CA PHE A 7 -3.90 50.73 39.57
C PHE A 7 -2.51 50.42 39.00
N LEU A 8 -1.94 49.26 39.31
CA LEU A 8 -0.91 48.53 38.53
C LEU A 8 -0.42 47.29 39.31
N CYS A 9 -1.29 46.29 39.46
CA CYS A 9 -0.85 44.93 39.86
C CYS A 9 -1.63 43.84 39.12
N PHE A 10 -2.08 44.16 37.90
CA PHE A 10 -2.48 43.20 36.88
C PHE A 10 -1.52 43.40 35.72
N ILE A 11 -1.04 42.32 35.11
CA ILE A 11 0.05 42.23 34.12
C ILE A 11 1.42 41.94 34.77
N LEU A 12 1.64 40.67 35.08
CA LEU A 12 2.90 39.96 34.78
C LEU A 12 2.68 38.44 35.01
N PHE A 13 1.69 37.88 34.31
CA PHE A 13 1.69 36.46 33.97
C PHE A 13 2.35 36.34 32.59
N SER A 14 3.65 36.64 32.53
CA SER A 14 4.46 36.34 31.35
C SER A 14 4.76 34.85 31.42
N ILE A 15 3.93 34.08 30.71
CA ILE A 15 4.18 32.68 30.41
C ILE A 15 5.42 32.70 29.52
N PHE A 16 6.58 32.44 30.10
CA PHE A 16 7.80 32.19 29.34
C PHE A 16 7.63 30.80 28.71
N THR A 17 6.95 30.74 27.58
CA THR A 17 7.00 29.55 26.73
C THR A 17 8.40 29.49 26.17
N ILE A 18 9.23 28.63 26.76
CA ILE A 18 10.49 28.23 26.17
C ILE A 18 10.12 27.49 24.87
N SER A 19 10.13 28.21 23.75
CA SER A 19 10.08 27.61 22.42
C SER A 19 11.41 26.90 22.21
N PHE A 20 11.46 25.61 22.52
CA PHE A 20 12.52 24.76 22.01
C PHE A 20 12.45 24.81 20.47
N PRO A 21 13.59 24.86 19.75
CA PRO A 21 13.57 24.69 18.31
C PRO A 21 12.93 23.33 18.04
N SER A 22 11.75 23.34 17.43
CA SER A 22 11.08 22.12 17.00
C SER A 22 12.03 21.39 16.06
N ALA A 23 12.40 20.15 16.39
CA ALA A 23 12.95 19.26 15.40
C ALA A 23 12.00 19.27 14.19
N ALA A 24 12.55 19.28 12.97
CA ALA A 24 11.74 19.24 11.76
C ALA A 24 10.81 18.02 11.82
N ALA A 25 9.57 18.17 11.37
CA ALA A 25 8.59 17.08 11.43
C ALA A 25 9.10 15.87 10.62
N PRO A 26 8.85 14.62 11.07
CA PRO A 26 9.15 13.46 10.24
C PRO A 26 8.23 13.46 9.02
N VAL A 27 8.77 13.08 7.86
CA VAL A 27 7.92 12.68 6.74
C VAL A 27 7.24 11.38 7.15
N VAL A 28 5.93 11.27 6.93
CA VAL A 28 5.18 10.05 7.19
C VAL A 28 4.83 9.30 5.91
N ASP A 29 4.59 8.00 6.00
CA ASP A 29 4.05 7.15 4.94
C ASP A 29 2.51 7.19 4.89
N ILE A 30 1.92 6.48 3.92
CA ILE A 30 0.46 6.45 3.71
C ILE A 30 -0.29 5.86 4.91
N ASP A 31 0.42 5.04 5.69
CA ASP A 31 -0.08 4.42 6.91
C ASP A 31 0.13 5.32 8.14
N GLY A 32 0.75 6.50 7.97
CA GLY A 32 1.02 7.48 9.02
C GLY A 32 2.29 7.21 9.83
N ASN A 33 3.12 6.23 9.45
CA ASN A 33 4.38 5.94 10.13
C ASN A 33 5.51 6.84 9.61
N PRO A 34 6.49 7.20 10.44
CA PRO A 34 7.67 7.92 9.98
C PRO A 34 8.43 7.15 8.89
N VAL A 35 8.81 7.85 7.84
CA VAL A 35 9.66 7.33 6.77
C VAL A 35 11.06 7.12 7.32
N LEU A 36 11.59 5.91 7.17
CA LEU A 36 12.86 5.49 7.74
C LEU A 36 13.98 5.54 6.71
N VAL A 37 15.17 5.87 7.18
CA VAL A 37 16.38 5.89 6.34
C VAL A 37 16.75 4.47 5.93
N GLY A 38 17.02 4.25 4.63
CA GLY A 38 17.43 2.95 4.10
C GLY A 38 16.33 1.90 3.95
N VAL A 39 15.06 2.25 4.20
CA VAL A 39 13.89 1.40 3.90
C VAL A 39 13.35 1.77 2.52
N ASP A 40 12.84 0.76 1.80
CA ASP A 40 12.31 0.92 0.45
C ASP A 40 10.92 1.55 0.48
N TYR A 41 10.75 2.64 -0.28
CA TYR A 41 9.49 3.34 -0.45
C TYR A 41 9.14 3.57 -1.92
N TYR A 42 7.85 3.54 -2.24
CA TYR A 42 7.33 4.05 -3.51
C TYR A 42 6.91 5.52 -3.38
N ILE A 43 7.32 6.33 -4.35
CA ILE A 43 6.84 7.71 -4.51
C ILE A 43 5.61 7.70 -5.43
N LEU A 44 4.43 8.01 -4.89
CA LEU A 44 3.14 7.94 -5.59
C LEU A 44 2.48 9.32 -5.76
N PRO A 45 1.82 9.61 -6.90
CA PRO A 45 1.08 10.86 -7.07
C PRO A 45 -0.21 10.87 -6.22
N VAL A 46 -0.55 12.01 -5.62
CA VAL A 46 -1.87 12.19 -4.95
C VAL A 46 -3.00 12.28 -5.98
N ILE A 47 -2.75 12.97 -7.08
CA ILE A 47 -3.76 13.26 -8.09
C ILE A 47 -3.94 12.04 -8.99
N ARG A 48 -5.04 11.32 -8.76
CA ARG A 48 -5.48 10.19 -9.59
C ARG A 48 -5.73 10.58 -11.04
N GLY A 49 -5.62 9.61 -11.96
CA GLY A 49 -5.83 9.77 -13.40
C GLY A 49 -4.70 10.50 -14.15
N ARG A 50 -3.54 10.73 -13.51
CA ARG A 50 -2.40 11.46 -14.10
C ARG A 50 -1.10 10.66 -14.17
N GLY A 51 -1.16 9.34 -14.00
CA GLY A 51 0.00 8.44 -14.00
C GLY A 51 0.16 7.67 -12.69
N GLY A 52 1.08 6.72 -12.67
CA GLY A 52 1.45 5.90 -11.51
C GLY A 52 2.61 6.52 -10.73
N GLY A 53 3.32 5.66 -10.00
CA GLY A 53 4.49 6.04 -9.20
C GLY A 53 5.74 6.36 -10.03
N LEU A 54 6.80 6.77 -9.34
CA LEU A 54 8.07 7.09 -9.98
C LEU A 54 8.86 5.84 -10.33
N THR A 55 9.50 5.86 -11.50
CA THR A 55 10.26 4.75 -12.06
C THR A 55 11.47 5.28 -12.85
N LEU A 56 12.24 4.37 -13.45
CA LEU A 56 13.39 4.68 -14.29
C LEU A 56 13.09 4.31 -15.74
N ALA A 57 13.43 5.20 -16.67
CA ALA A 57 13.32 4.93 -18.10
C ALA A 57 14.49 5.52 -18.90
N SER A 58 14.78 4.92 -20.03
CA SER A 58 15.64 5.53 -21.06
C SER A 58 14.79 6.57 -21.79
N THR A 59 15.28 7.79 -21.85
CA THR A 59 14.58 8.94 -22.45
C THR A 59 15.44 9.57 -23.54
N GLY A 60 14.80 10.05 -24.61
CA GLY A 60 15.48 10.61 -25.77
C GLY A 60 16.42 9.61 -26.47
N ASN A 61 17.63 10.07 -26.84
CA ASN A 61 18.59 9.29 -27.66
C ASN A 61 19.65 8.52 -26.87
N LYS A 62 19.69 8.65 -25.53
CA LYS A 62 20.69 8.01 -24.68
C LYS A 62 20.06 6.87 -23.90
N SER A 63 20.72 5.72 -23.88
CA SER A 63 20.30 4.56 -23.09
C SER A 63 20.66 4.65 -21.61
N CYS A 64 21.71 5.43 -21.29
CA CYS A 64 22.21 5.65 -19.93
C CYS A 64 22.79 7.07 -19.77
N PRO A 65 22.71 7.66 -18.57
CA PRO A 65 21.99 7.19 -17.38
C PRO A 65 20.46 7.17 -17.61
N LEU A 66 19.72 6.42 -16.79
CA LEU A 66 18.26 6.41 -16.85
C LEU A 66 17.70 7.69 -16.22
N ASP A 67 16.62 8.21 -16.77
CA ASP A 67 15.92 9.36 -16.20
C ASP A 67 14.88 8.91 -15.19
N VAL A 68 14.59 9.81 -14.24
CA VAL A 68 13.49 9.63 -13.30
C VAL A 68 12.20 10.10 -13.96
N VAL A 69 11.29 9.16 -14.16
CA VAL A 69 10.02 9.41 -14.86
C VAL A 69 8.84 8.93 -14.03
N GLN A 70 7.65 9.43 -14.38
CA GLN A 70 6.39 8.94 -13.83
C GLN A 70 5.84 7.80 -14.72
N GLU A 71 5.40 6.71 -14.09
CA GLU A 71 4.67 5.65 -14.79
C GLU A 71 3.44 6.21 -15.51
N PRO A 72 3.17 5.83 -16.78
CA PRO A 72 1.98 6.29 -17.49
C PRO A 72 0.70 5.65 -16.95
N LEU A 73 0.78 4.43 -16.42
CA LEU A 73 -0.36 3.69 -15.88
C LEU A 73 -0.48 3.90 -14.37
N GLU A 74 -1.61 4.42 -13.91
CA GLU A 74 -1.88 4.68 -12.49
C GLU A 74 -1.81 3.44 -11.59
N VAL A 75 -2.00 2.25 -12.16
CA VAL A 75 -1.93 0.97 -11.44
C VAL A 75 -0.49 0.54 -11.12
N ASN A 76 0.52 1.17 -11.74
CA ASN A 76 1.91 0.84 -11.53
C ASN A 76 2.48 1.73 -10.41
N ASN A 77 2.97 1.11 -9.34
CA ASN A 77 3.61 1.84 -8.24
C ASN A 77 5.01 2.37 -8.59
N GLY A 78 5.55 2.00 -9.75
CA GLY A 78 6.91 2.33 -10.16
C GLY A 78 7.94 1.45 -9.45
N LEU A 79 9.11 2.02 -9.14
CA LEU A 79 10.22 1.32 -8.50
C LEU A 79 10.45 1.85 -7.07
N PRO A 80 10.84 0.98 -6.12
CA PRO A 80 11.14 1.40 -4.76
C PRO A 80 12.46 2.17 -4.70
N LEU A 81 12.54 3.12 -3.77
CA LEU A 81 13.75 3.88 -3.46
C LEU A 81 13.94 4.09 -1.98
N THR A 82 15.19 4.33 -1.58
CA THR A 82 15.59 4.66 -0.22
C THR A 82 16.03 6.11 -0.12
N PHE A 83 15.96 6.64 1.10
CA PHE A 83 16.44 7.97 1.46
C PHE A 83 17.72 7.89 2.28
N ARG A 84 18.66 8.79 2.01
CA ARG A 84 19.88 8.96 2.80
C ARG A 84 20.07 10.44 3.18
N PRO A 85 19.73 10.86 4.40
CA PRO A 85 19.91 12.22 4.87
C PRO A 85 21.39 12.64 4.91
N ALA A 86 21.64 13.94 4.69
CA ALA A 86 22.97 14.53 4.82
C ALA A 86 23.50 14.45 6.26
N ASN A 87 22.60 14.53 7.25
CA ASN A 87 22.90 14.35 8.66
C ASN A 87 22.40 12.98 9.13
N SER A 88 23.32 12.07 9.47
CA SER A 88 23.04 10.64 9.63
C SER A 88 22.55 10.22 11.02
N SER A 89 22.08 11.14 11.86
CA SER A 89 21.95 10.90 13.31
C SER A 89 20.58 10.37 13.78
N GLU A 90 19.53 10.38 12.94
CA GLU A 90 18.17 10.21 13.46
C GLU A 90 17.36 9.05 12.88
N GLY A 91 17.89 8.29 11.89
CA GLY A 91 17.23 7.08 11.35
C GLY A 91 15.86 7.30 10.67
N VAL A 92 15.36 8.54 10.71
CA VAL A 92 14.08 9.00 10.18
C VAL A 92 14.35 10.07 9.13
N VAL A 93 13.47 10.13 8.14
CA VAL A 93 13.44 11.15 7.10
C VAL A 93 12.58 12.32 7.59
N HIS A 94 13.15 13.52 7.56
CA HIS A 94 12.47 14.73 8.02
C HIS A 94 12.12 15.67 6.86
N VAL A 95 11.03 16.40 7.03
CA VAL A 95 10.64 17.45 6.08
C VAL A 95 11.73 18.51 6.01
N SER A 96 11.93 19.07 4.82
CA SER A 96 12.93 20.10 4.53
C SER A 96 14.39 19.72 4.84
N ALA A 97 14.68 18.43 5.08
CA ALA A 97 16.04 17.94 5.26
C ALA A 97 16.65 17.51 3.91
N ASP A 98 17.93 17.85 3.70
CA ASP A 98 18.69 17.46 2.51
C ASP A 98 18.97 15.95 2.51
N GLN A 99 18.58 15.27 1.43
CA GLN A 99 18.66 13.82 1.30
C GLN A 99 19.07 13.39 -0.10
N ASN A 100 19.82 12.28 -0.21
CA ASN A 100 19.93 11.57 -1.48
C ASN A 100 18.75 10.61 -1.64
N PHE A 101 18.21 10.55 -2.85
CA PHE A 101 17.14 9.64 -3.25
C PHE A 101 17.75 8.57 -4.15
N ILE A 102 17.53 7.29 -3.84
CA ILE A 102 18.28 6.19 -4.46
C ILE A 102 17.33 5.03 -4.78
N PHE A 103 17.06 4.77 -6.07
CA PHE A 103 16.26 3.59 -6.43
C PHE A 103 17.00 2.31 -6.06
N SER A 104 16.28 1.36 -5.46
CA SER A 104 16.83 0.08 -4.98
C SER A 104 16.88 -0.99 -6.06
N ALA A 105 16.21 -0.76 -7.19
CA ALA A 105 16.18 -1.67 -8.33
C ALA A 105 17.52 -1.73 -9.07
N ALA A 106 17.89 -2.91 -9.55
CA ALA A 106 19.01 -3.09 -10.46
C ALA A 106 18.72 -2.43 -11.82
N SER A 107 19.70 -1.71 -12.36
CA SER A 107 19.63 -1.01 -13.64
C SER A 107 20.54 -1.69 -14.67
N ILE A 108 20.22 -1.50 -15.96
CA ILE A 108 21.10 -1.88 -17.08
C ILE A 108 22.33 -0.95 -17.20
N CYS A 109 22.30 0.20 -16.52
CA CYS A 109 23.36 1.20 -16.57
C CYS A 109 24.43 0.94 -15.50
N VAL A 110 25.68 1.29 -15.82
CA VAL A 110 26.82 1.22 -14.88
C VAL A 110 26.75 2.36 -13.86
N GLN A 111 26.14 3.48 -14.25
CA GLN A 111 25.88 4.63 -13.39
C GLN A 111 24.95 4.26 -12.23
N SER A 112 25.13 4.94 -11.10
CA SER A 112 24.30 4.75 -9.92
C SER A 112 22.83 5.13 -10.18
N THR A 113 21.93 4.65 -9.34
CA THR A 113 20.53 5.07 -9.30
C THR A 113 20.27 6.27 -8.39
N VAL A 114 21.35 6.93 -7.95
CA VAL A 114 21.26 8.14 -7.12
C VAL A 114 20.76 9.28 -7.99
N TRP A 115 19.72 9.96 -7.53
CA TRP A 115 19.16 11.09 -8.24
C TRP A 115 20.18 12.22 -8.35
N VAL A 116 20.18 12.91 -9.48
CA VAL A 116 20.99 14.09 -9.75
C VAL A 116 20.24 15.06 -10.63
N LEU A 117 20.35 16.35 -10.29
CA LEU A 117 19.84 17.43 -11.13
C LEU A 117 20.76 17.61 -12.34
N TYR A 118 20.19 17.53 -13.54
CA TYR A 118 20.88 17.70 -14.81
C TYR A 118 20.26 18.85 -15.60
N GLU A 119 21.10 19.74 -16.13
CA GLU A 119 20.66 20.83 -17.00
C GLU A 119 20.73 20.39 -18.47
N GLU A 120 19.59 20.40 -19.14
CA GLU A 120 19.50 20.19 -20.58
C GLU A 120 19.73 21.52 -21.30
N GLU A 121 20.97 21.74 -21.73
CA GLU A 121 21.43 23.01 -22.34
C GLU A 121 20.56 23.48 -23.52
N SER A 122 20.01 22.54 -24.30
CA SER A 122 19.19 22.84 -25.48
C SER A 122 17.85 23.51 -25.13
N THR A 123 17.29 23.18 -23.97
CA THR A 123 15.98 23.67 -23.52
C THR A 123 16.07 24.54 -22.27
N GLN A 124 17.26 24.67 -21.67
CA GLN A 124 17.48 25.30 -20.36
C GLN A 124 16.58 24.73 -19.26
N THR A 125 16.22 23.45 -19.41
CA THR A 125 15.36 22.73 -18.46
C THR A 125 16.22 21.89 -17.52
N PHE A 126 15.90 21.93 -16.23
CA PHE A 126 16.61 21.18 -15.21
C PHE A 126 15.83 19.90 -14.90
N PHE A 127 16.29 18.77 -15.43
CA PHE A 127 15.69 17.45 -15.25
C PHE A 127 16.27 16.71 -14.06
N ILE A 128 15.49 15.78 -13.52
CA ILE A 128 15.97 14.79 -12.55
C ILE A 128 16.35 13.52 -13.30
N THR A 129 17.63 13.17 -13.25
CA THR A 129 18.18 11.94 -13.83
C THR A 129 18.92 11.13 -12.77
N THR A 130 19.54 10.02 -13.17
CA THR A 130 20.37 9.18 -12.31
C THR A 130 21.86 9.31 -12.63
N GLY A 131 22.70 8.63 -11.84
CA GLY A 131 24.17 8.68 -11.96
C GLY A 131 24.84 9.65 -10.98
N GLY A 132 24.11 10.13 -9.98
CA GLY A 132 24.67 10.94 -8.90
C GLY A 132 25.61 10.15 -7.97
N VAL A 133 26.13 10.83 -6.96
CA VAL A 133 27.00 10.26 -5.93
C VAL A 133 26.31 10.42 -4.58
N ALA A 134 26.14 9.32 -3.85
CA ALA A 134 25.54 9.32 -2.52
C ALA A 134 26.57 9.75 -1.45
N GLY A 135 26.16 10.60 -0.51
CA GLY A 135 27.01 11.12 0.56
C GLY A 135 27.89 12.29 0.12
N ASN A 136 28.95 12.56 0.90
CA ASN A 136 29.86 13.69 0.72
C ASN A 136 29.13 15.04 0.59
N PRO A 137 28.29 15.44 1.56
CA PRO A 137 27.51 16.67 1.48
C PRO A 137 28.42 17.89 1.33
N GLY A 138 28.23 18.65 0.26
CA GLY A 138 29.06 19.81 -0.04
C GLY A 138 28.94 20.27 -1.49
N ARG A 139 29.87 21.13 -1.91
CA ARG A 139 29.87 21.75 -3.24
C ARG A 139 29.92 20.74 -4.39
N GLU A 140 30.69 19.66 -4.22
CA GLU A 140 30.94 18.67 -5.29
C GLU A 140 29.73 17.77 -5.57
N THR A 141 28.85 17.57 -4.59
CA THR A 141 27.67 16.71 -4.71
C THR A 141 26.37 17.49 -4.66
N ILE A 142 26.43 18.82 -4.81
CA ILE A 142 25.29 19.71 -4.52
C ILE A 142 24.04 19.38 -5.34
N SER A 143 24.20 18.91 -6.57
CA SER A 143 23.13 18.48 -7.47
C SER A 143 22.45 17.17 -7.08
N ASN A 144 22.95 16.45 -6.07
CA ASN A 144 22.47 15.13 -5.67
C ASN A 144 21.56 15.19 -4.42
N TRP A 145 21.27 16.38 -3.91
CA TRP A 145 20.55 16.60 -2.65
C TRP A 145 19.17 17.20 -2.91
N PHE A 146 18.16 16.50 -2.45
CA PHE A 146 16.75 16.81 -2.62
C PHE A 146 16.06 16.87 -1.26
N ARG A 147 14.87 17.47 -1.24
CA ARG A 147 14.05 17.61 -0.04
C ARG A 147 12.63 17.13 -0.32
N ILE A 148 11.97 16.77 0.77
CA ILE A 148 10.53 16.53 0.82
C ILE A 148 9.96 17.64 1.70
N ASP A 149 9.05 18.44 1.18
CA ASP A 149 8.40 19.52 1.92
C ASP A 149 6.90 19.24 2.04
N GLU A 150 6.28 19.71 3.12
CA GLU A 150 4.82 19.67 3.28
C GLU A 150 4.15 20.55 2.20
N TYR A 151 3.05 20.03 1.64
CA TYR A 151 2.29 20.74 0.62
C TYR A 151 0.82 20.32 0.63
N GLU A 152 -0.06 21.25 1.03
CA GLU A 152 -1.53 21.07 1.02
C GLU A 152 -2.02 19.78 1.71
N GLY A 153 -1.46 19.45 2.86
CA GLY A 153 -1.82 18.24 3.63
C GLY A 153 -1.13 16.95 3.19
N ASP A 154 -0.29 17.02 2.15
CA ASP A 154 0.54 15.94 1.63
C ASP A 154 2.01 16.44 1.50
N TYR A 155 2.78 15.89 0.55
CA TYR A 155 4.17 16.31 0.31
C TYR A 155 4.41 16.77 -1.13
N LYS A 156 5.51 17.50 -1.31
CA LYS A 156 6.11 17.78 -2.62
C LYS A 156 7.60 17.51 -2.61
N LEU A 157 8.15 17.23 -3.78
CA LEU A 157 9.59 17.11 -3.98
C LEU A 157 10.19 18.47 -4.33
N VAL A 158 11.33 18.78 -3.72
CA VAL A 158 12.00 20.07 -3.88
C VAL A 158 13.49 19.85 -4.11
N TYR A 159 14.07 20.61 -5.03
CA TYR A 159 15.51 20.79 -5.09
C TYR A 159 15.86 22.15 -4.53
N CYS A 160 16.45 22.18 -3.34
CA CYS A 160 16.94 23.41 -2.72
C CYS A 160 18.02 23.06 -1.67
N PRO A 161 19.18 22.54 -2.11
CA PRO A 161 20.14 21.92 -1.20
C PRO A 161 20.80 22.94 -0.25
N GLY A 162 20.85 22.60 1.03
CA GLY A 162 21.48 23.39 2.11
C GLY A 162 22.87 22.90 2.51
N VAL A 163 23.36 21.83 1.89
CA VAL A 163 24.66 21.20 2.19
C VAL A 163 25.90 22.07 1.87
N CYS A 164 25.72 23.21 1.20
CA CYS A 164 26.77 24.18 0.91
C CYS A 164 26.28 25.61 1.17
N ASN A 165 26.66 26.18 2.31
CA ASN A 165 26.25 27.51 2.75
C ASN A 165 26.77 28.69 1.87
N ILE A 166 27.85 28.48 1.12
CA ILE A 166 28.44 29.49 0.22
C ILE A 166 27.98 29.36 -1.23
N CYS A 167 27.26 28.27 -1.56
CA CYS A 167 26.82 28.00 -2.92
C CYS A 167 25.52 28.75 -3.22
N ARG A 168 25.39 29.25 -4.45
CA ARG A 168 24.12 29.80 -4.96
C ARG A 168 23.47 28.75 -5.83
N VAL A 169 22.37 28.19 -5.35
CA VAL A 169 21.60 27.16 -6.05
C VAL A 169 20.26 27.73 -6.49
N ARG A 170 19.81 27.36 -7.70
CA ARG A 170 18.45 27.64 -8.14
C ARG A 170 17.53 26.66 -7.43
N CYS A 171 16.80 27.14 -6.43
CA CYS A 171 15.79 26.35 -5.77
C CYS A 171 14.52 26.27 -6.63
N GLY A 172 13.85 25.14 -6.58
CA GLY A 172 12.59 24.94 -7.31
C GLY A 172 11.86 23.69 -6.84
N ASP A 173 10.55 23.70 -7.06
CA ASP A 173 9.73 22.53 -6.88
C ASP A 173 9.96 21.56 -8.05
N ILE A 174 9.83 20.26 -7.78
CA ILE A 174 9.96 19.22 -8.80
C ILE A 174 8.57 18.82 -9.26
N GLY A 175 8.33 18.91 -10.57
CA GLY A 175 7.08 18.59 -11.24
C GLY A 175 7.25 17.55 -12.35
N VAL A 176 6.13 17.06 -12.89
CA VAL A 176 6.12 16.20 -14.08
C VAL A 176 6.01 17.07 -15.32
N LEU A 177 6.99 16.97 -16.21
CA LEU A 177 7.00 17.58 -17.53
C LEU A 177 6.77 16.49 -18.59
N VAL A 178 5.77 16.68 -19.45
CA VAL A 178 5.48 15.74 -20.53
C VAL A 178 6.15 16.23 -21.82
N GLN A 179 7.15 15.49 -22.30
CA GLN A 179 7.87 15.76 -23.55
C GLN A 179 7.89 14.50 -24.40
N ASP A 180 7.49 14.60 -25.67
CA ASP A 180 7.48 13.48 -26.62
C ASP A 180 6.77 12.20 -26.14
N GLY A 181 5.77 12.37 -25.26
CA GLY A 181 5.02 11.27 -24.64
C GLY A 181 5.65 10.70 -23.36
N GLU A 182 6.85 11.12 -23.01
CA GLU A 182 7.56 10.75 -21.77
C GLU A 182 7.22 11.73 -20.64
N ARG A 183 7.07 11.21 -19.41
CA ARG A 183 6.66 11.98 -18.22
C ARG A 183 7.86 12.19 -17.30
N ARG A 184 8.80 13.04 -17.71
CA ARG A 184 10.07 13.28 -16.99
C ARG A 184 9.86 14.19 -15.78
N LEU A 185 10.67 14.01 -14.73
CA LEU A 185 10.70 14.97 -13.63
C LEU A 185 11.62 16.15 -13.93
N ALA A 186 11.18 17.36 -13.64
CA ALA A 186 11.95 18.59 -13.86
C ALA A 186 11.64 19.64 -12.80
N LEU A 187 12.54 20.62 -12.64
CA LEU A 187 12.23 21.83 -11.87
C LEU A 187 11.13 22.63 -12.57
N THR A 188 10.15 23.10 -11.79
CA THR A 188 9.03 23.88 -12.27
C THR A 188 8.71 25.03 -11.32
N ASP A 189 8.24 26.14 -11.89
CA ASP A 189 7.75 27.31 -11.16
C ASP A 189 6.21 27.34 -11.07
N ASP A 190 5.49 26.43 -11.76
CA ASP A 190 4.03 26.49 -11.94
C ASP A 190 3.25 25.53 -11.02
N ALA A 191 3.61 24.23 -11.00
CA ALA A 191 2.84 23.21 -10.25
C ALA A 191 3.74 22.06 -9.71
N PRO A 192 3.92 21.94 -8.38
CA PRO A 192 4.71 20.86 -7.80
C PRO A 192 4.09 19.48 -8.02
N PHE A 193 4.92 18.44 -8.09
CA PHE A 193 4.46 17.06 -8.05
C PHE A 193 3.98 16.73 -6.62
N LYS A 194 2.66 16.78 -6.43
CA LYS A 194 2.01 16.46 -5.16
C LYS A 194 2.03 14.94 -4.92
N LEU A 195 2.70 14.52 -3.85
CA LEU A 195 2.96 13.14 -3.49
C LEU A 195 2.11 12.65 -2.34
N LEU A 196 1.54 11.46 -2.51
CA LEU A 196 0.95 10.75 -1.39
C LEU A 196 2.11 10.13 -0.61
N SER A 197 2.12 10.43 0.68
CA SER A 197 2.89 9.78 1.74
C SER A 197 3.43 8.38 1.34
N LEU A 198 4.76 8.27 1.33
CA LEU A 198 5.60 7.20 0.77
C LEU A 198 5.19 5.77 1.19
N CYS A 199 4.89 4.83 0.30
CA CYS A 199 4.45 3.46 0.69
C CYS A 199 5.64 2.51 0.95
N SER A 200 5.82 1.97 2.17
CA SER A 200 7.01 1.19 2.58
C SER A 200 6.94 -0.33 2.27
N LEU A 201 8.09 -0.94 1.94
CA LEU A 201 8.33 -2.38 1.84
C LEU A 201 9.34 -2.81 2.93
N LEU A 202 8.92 -3.72 3.81
CA LEU A 202 9.69 -4.45 4.85
C LEU A 202 9.86 -3.82 6.26
N LEU A 203 9.04 -4.36 7.16
CA LEU A 203 9.37 -4.94 8.48
C LEU A 203 10.85 -5.34 8.66
N ILE A 204 11.56 -4.82 9.70
CA ILE A 204 12.47 -5.56 10.61
C ILE A 204 12.76 -4.74 11.90
N SER A 205 12.18 -5.22 13.00
CA SER A 205 12.66 -5.38 14.38
C SER A 205 13.81 -4.52 14.95
N ILE A 206 13.47 -3.47 15.73
CA ILE A 206 14.24 -3.07 16.91
C ILE A 206 13.30 -2.99 18.12
N TYR A 207 13.68 -3.69 19.20
CA TYR A 207 12.95 -3.86 20.44
C TYR A 207 12.62 -2.52 21.12
N ILE A 208 11.41 -2.02 20.90
CA ILE A 208 10.68 -1.24 21.90
C ILE A 208 9.37 -1.99 22.12
N ALA A 209 9.05 -2.29 23.37
CA ALA A 209 7.78 -2.92 23.75
C ALA A 209 6.63 -1.92 23.54
N ALA A 210 6.31 -1.63 22.27
CA ALA A 210 5.10 -0.95 21.88
C ALA A 210 3.99 -2.00 21.82
N ALA A 211 2.92 -1.78 22.58
CA ALA A 211 1.74 -2.61 22.50
C ALA A 211 1.28 -2.67 21.04
N ALA A 212 1.33 -3.85 20.42
CA ALA A 212 1.02 -4.06 19.01
C ALA A 212 -0.31 -3.39 18.65
N GLU A 213 -0.25 -2.30 17.89
CA GLU A 213 -1.44 -1.68 17.33
C GLU A 213 -2.11 -2.73 16.43
N SER A 214 -3.39 -2.97 16.67
CA SER A 214 -4.09 -4.06 15.97
C SER A 214 -4.32 -3.65 14.51
N PRO A 215 -4.11 -4.56 13.53
CA PRO A 215 -4.28 -4.26 12.11
C PRO A 215 -5.59 -3.55 11.79
N ALA A 216 -5.67 -2.68 10.78
CA ALA A 216 -6.85 -1.88 10.50
C ALA A 216 -8.15 -2.71 10.42
N ALA A 217 -9.28 -2.12 10.84
CA ALA A 217 -10.57 -2.79 10.78
C ALA A 217 -11.07 -2.85 9.33
N VAL A 218 -11.61 -4.00 8.92
CA VAL A 218 -12.29 -4.10 7.61
C VAL A 218 -13.60 -3.34 7.70
N LEU A 219 -13.90 -2.53 6.69
CA LEU A 219 -15.10 -1.70 6.62
C LEU A 219 -16.12 -2.29 5.65
N ASP A 220 -17.40 -2.13 5.98
CA ASP A 220 -18.51 -2.40 5.08
C ASP A 220 -18.72 -1.23 4.10
N ILE A 221 -19.64 -1.40 3.14
CA ILE A 221 -20.00 -0.36 2.15
C ILE A 221 -20.57 0.93 2.75
N LEU A 222 -20.88 0.96 4.06
CA LEU A 222 -21.31 2.15 4.79
C LEU A 222 -20.18 2.75 5.63
N GLY A 223 -18.95 2.24 5.51
CA GLY A 223 -17.80 2.65 6.28
C GLY A 223 -17.80 2.14 7.73
N LYS A 224 -18.63 1.15 8.07
CA LYS A 224 -18.71 0.59 9.43
C LYS A 224 -17.83 -0.65 9.56
N GLN A 225 -17.18 -0.79 10.71
CA GLN A 225 -16.32 -1.93 11.00
C GLN A 225 -17.09 -3.27 10.95
N LEU A 226 -16.50 -4.26 10.31
CA LEU A 226 -17.00 -5.63 10.33
C LEU A 226 -16.89 -6.22 11.74
N ARG A 227 -17.96 -6.87 12.18
CA ARG A 227 -18.07 -7.49 13.51
C ARG A 227 -18.09 -9.01 13.38
N VAL A 228 -17.37 -9.68 14.29
CA VAL A 228 -17.40 -11.14 14.42
C VAL A 228 -18.83 -11.61 14.71
N GLY A 229 -19.25 -12.71 14.07
CA GLY A 229 -20.60 -13.27 14.22
C GLY A 229 -21.74 -12.42 13.63
N THR A 230 -21.43 -11.34 12.91
CA THR A 230 -22.42 -10.58 12.12
C THR A 230 -22.39 -11.06 10.69
N ASP A 231 -23.57 -11.19 10.08
CA ASP A 231 -23.71 -11.63 8.70
C ASP A 231 -23.37 -10.53 7.69
N TYR A 232 -22.57 -10.89 6.70
CA TYR A 232 -22.21 -10.04 5.57
C TYR A 232 -22.35 -10.79 4.25
N TYR A 233 -22.68 -10.06 3.19
CA TYR A 233 -22.48 -10.49 1.81
C TYR A 233 -21.11 -10.02 1.33
N ILE A 234 -20.36 -10.92 0.69
CA ILE A 234 -19.17 -10.56 -0.09
C ILE A 234 -19.63 -10.28 -1.52
N LEU A 235 -19.47 -9.03 -1.97
CA LEU A 235 -19.93 -8.56 -3.28
C LEU A 235 -18.76 -8.16 -4.17
N PRO A 236 -18.83 -8.41 -5.49
CA PRO A 236 -17.83 -7.94 -6.42
C PRO A 236 -17.90 -6.41 -6.53
N VAL A 237 -16.74 -5.76 -6.53
CA VAL A 237 -16.66 -4.32 -6.81
C VAL A 237 -16.86 -4.06 -8.31
N VAL A 238 -16.34 -4.95 -9.16
CA VAL A 238 -16.46 -4.85 -10.62
C VAL A 238 -17.85 -5.33 -11.06
N ARG A 239 -18.65 -4.40 -11.57
CA ARG A 239 -19.99 -4.65 -12.12
C ARG A 239 -19.96 -5.42 -13.45
N GLY A 240 -21.09 -6.01 -13.83
CA GLY A 240 -21.24 -6.77 -15.08
C GLY A 240 -20.55 -8.13 -15.11
N ARG A 241 -19.93 -8.56 -14.00
CA ARG A 241 -19.15 -9.81 -13.91
C ARG A 241 -19.72 -10.82 -12.91
N GLY A 242 -20.98 -10.69 -12.52
CA GLY A 242 -21.65 -11.60 -11.58
C GLY A 242 -22.08 -10.91 -10.29
N GLY A 243 -22.76 -11.68 -9.43
CA GLY A 243 -23.26 -11.24 -8.14
C GLY A 243 -22.31 -11.57 -6.99
N GLY A 244 -22.86 -11.65 -5.78
CA GLY A 244 -22.10 -12.00 -4.57
C GLY A 244 -21.75 -13.48 -4.47
N LEU A 245 -21.08 -13.86 -3.39
CA LEU A 245 -20.62 -15.23 -3.18
C LEU A 245 -21.73 -16.15 -2.65
N THR A 246 -21.77 -17.37 -3.16
CA THR A 246 -22.76 -18.40 -2.85
C THR A 246 -22.12 -19.79 -2.86
N LEU A 247 -22.94 -20.81 -2.61
CA LEU A 247 -22.52 -22.22 -2.65
C LEU A 247 -23.10 -22.92 -3.88
N SER A 248 -22.31 -23.80 -4.49
CA SER A 248 -22.75 -24.65 -5.60
C SER A 248 -22.06 -26.00 -5.54
N THR A 249 -22.65 -27.02 -6.16
CA THR A 249 -22.04 -28.35 -6.26
C THR A 249 -20.73 -28.30 -7.04
N ALA A 250 -19.72 -28.99 -6.52
CA ALA A 250 -18.40 -29.10 -7.13
C ALA A 250 -18.44 -29.66 -8.57
N ALA A 251 -17.33 -29.48 -9.30
CA ALA A 251 -17.20 -30.02 -10.66
C ALA A 251 -17.02 -31.55 -10.63
N GLY A 252 -18.10 -32.31 -10.83
CA GLY A 252 -18.05 -33.78 -10.88
C GLY A 252 -19.39 -34.44 -10.55
N ASN A 253 -19.34 -35.74 -10.23
CA ASN A 253 -20.50 -36.52 -9.76
C ASN A 253 -20.71 -36.44 -8.24
N GLU A 254 -19.82 -35.77 -7.50
CA GLU A 254 -19.95 -35.59 -6.06
C GLU A 254 -20.76 -34.32 -5.75
N SER A 255 -21.85 -34.49 -5.00
CA SER A 255 -22.72 -33.38 -4.62
C SER A 255 -22.22 -32.59 -3.40
N CYS A 256 -21.28 -33.17 -2.65
CA CYS A 256 -20.71 -32.63 -1.42
C CYS A 256 -19.21 -32.95 -1.35
N PRO A 257 -18.36 -32.08 -0.75
CA PRO A 257 -18.71 -30.75 -0.22
C PRO A 257 -19.08 -29.75 -1.32
N LEU A 258 -19.72 -28.64 -0.94
CA LEU A 258 -20.07 -27.57 -1.88
C LEU A 258 -18.87 -26.65 -2.12
N ASP A 259 -18.73 -26.17 -3.35
CA ASP A 259 -17.72 -25.17 -3.71
C ASP A 259 -18.22 -23.75 -3.45
N VAL A 260 -17.28 -22.87 -3.10
CA VAL A 260 -17.53 -21.43 -2.99
C VAL A 260 -17.47 -20.82 -4.39
N VAL A 261 -18.58 -20.24 -4.82
CA VAL A 261 -18.71 -19.70 -6.18
C VAL A 261 -19.27 -18.29 -6.17
N GLN A 262 -19.06 -17.58 -7.28
CA GLN A 262 -19.72 -16.31 -7.54
C GLN A 262 -21.07 -16.53 -8.23
N GLU A 263 -22.11 -15.83 -7.75
CA GLU A 263 -23.41 -15.78 -8.42
C GLU A 263 -23.28 -15.32 -9.88
N ARG A 264 -24.03 -15.96 -10.78
CA ARG A 264 -24.03 -15.57 -12.20
C ARG A 264 -24.75 -14.24 -12.44
N LEU A 265 -25.84 -14.01 -11.71
CA LEU A 265 -26.67 -12.82 -11.86
C LEU A 265 -26.19 -11.72 -10.92
N GLU A 266 -25.81 -10.57 -11.47
CA GLU A 266 -25.30 -9.42 -10.70
C GLU A 266 -26.29 -8.92 -9.62
N ILE A 267 -27.59 -9.07 -9.87
CA ILE A 267 -28.63 -8.70 -8.92
C ILE A 267 -28.70 -9.60 -7.68
N LYS A 268 -28.09 -10.79 -7.71
CA LYS A 268 -28.08 -11.74 -6.60
C LYS A 268 -26.89 -11.42 -5.69
N LYS A 269 -27.19 -11.14 -4.42
CA LYS A 269 -26.17 -10.83 -3.40
C LYS A 269 -25.41 -12.06 -2.90
N GLY A 270 -25.82 -13.25 -3.31
CA GLY A 270 -25.32 -14.52 -2.77
C GLY A 270 -25.86 -14.81 -1.37
N LEU A 271 -25.11 -15.57 -0.59
CA LEU A 271 -25.46 -16.02 0.75
C LEU A 271 -24.70 -15.20 1.82
N PRO A 272 -25.33 -14.96 2.98
CA PRO A 272 -24.65 -14.31 4.09
C PRO A 272 -23.59 -15.23 4.70
N LEU A 273 -22.50 -14.63 5.18
CA LEU A 273 -21.41 -15.32 5.87
C LEU A 273 -20.88 -14.51 7.05
N THR A 274 -20.16 -15.21 7.91
CA THR A 274 -19.49 -14.65 9.10
C THR A 274 -17.99 -14.88 9.04
N PHE A 275 -17.26 -14.06 9.81
CA PHE A 275 -15.82 -14.16 9.99
C PHE A 275 -15.52 -14.46 11.45
N GLN A 276 -14.62 -15.43 11.68
CA GLN A 276 -14.13 -15.79 13.00
C GLN A 276 -12.60 -15.69 13.03
N PRO A 277 -12.02 -14.66 13.68
CA PRO A 277 -10.56 -14.51 13.75
C PRO A 277 -9.93 -15.60 14.62
N ALA A 278 -8.70 -15.99 14.27
CA ALA A 278 -7.92 -16.97 15.03
C ALA A 278 -7.72 -16.57 16.49
N ASN A 279 -7.64 -15.26 16.76
CA ASN A 279 -7.63 -14.72 18.11
C ASN A 279 -9.04 -14.21 18.50
N ALA A 280 -9.78 -15.05 19.22
CA ALA A 280 -11.17 -14.81 19.61
C ALA A 280 -11.40 -13.55 20.47
N LYS A 281 -10.35 -12.90 21.01
CA LYS A 281 -10.49 -11.70 21.86
C LYS A 281 -10.81 -10.42 21.08
N LYS A 282 -10.69 -10.42 19.75
CA LYS A 282 -10.87 -9.23 18.92
C LYS A 282 -12.22 -9.32 18.19
N GLY A 283 -13.28 -8.79 18.78
CA GLY A 283 -14.65 -8.76 18.21
C GLY A 283 -14.82 -7.87 16.95
N VAL A 284 -13.72 -7.55 16.27
CA VAL A 284 -13.64 -6.74 15.05
C VAL A 284 -12.83 -7.53 14.04
N VAL A 285 -13.35 -7.67 12.82
CA VAL A 285 -12.65 -8.28 11.70
C VAL A 285 -11.63 -7.28 11.17
N ARG A 286 -10.38 -7.72 11.03
CA ARG A 286 -9.25 -6.83 10.71
C ARG A 286 -8.50 -7.33 9.50
N VAL A 287 -7.87 -6.42 8.76
CA VAL A 287 -7.01 -6.82 7.64
C VAL A 287 -5.80 -7.62 8.15
N SER A 288 -5.17 -8.38 7.26
CA SER A 288 -3.95 -9.15 7.52
C SER A 288 -4.00 -10.12 8.71
N THR A 289 -5.21 -10.45 9.16
CA THR A 289 -5.47 -11.37 10.27
C THR A 289 -6.08 -12.66 9.72
N ASP A 290 -5.70 -13.80 10.28
CA ASP A 290 -6.24 -15.10 9.90
C ASP A 290 -7.68 -15.28 10.42
N HIS A 291 -8.62 -15.59 9.52
CA HIS A 291 -10.02 -15.85 9.84
C HIS A 291 -10.50 -17.16 9.24
N ASN A 292 -11.38 -17.86 9.97
CA ASN A 292 -12.31 -18.77 9.31
C ASN A 292 -13.45 -17.94 8.70
N ILE A 293 -13.89 -18.34 7.51
CA ILE A 293 -15.02 -17.77 6.80
C ILE A 293 -16.09 -18.86 6.70
N LYS A 294 -17.34 -18.55 7.03
CA LYS A 294 -18.42 -19.54 7.12
C LYS A 294 -19.72 -18.97 6.62
N PHE A 295 -20.36 -19.64 5.66
CA PHE A 295 -21.72 -19.25 5.27
C PHE A 295 -22.71 -19.56 6.38
N SER A 296 -23.60 -18.61 6.68
CA SER A 296 -24.60 -18.73 7.74
C SER A 296 -25.83 -19.54 7.29
N ALA A 297 -25.98 -19.75 5.98
CA ALA A 297 -27.05 -20.55 5.41
C ALA A 297 -26.82 -22.05 5.65
N SER A 298 -27.92 -22.78 5.87
CA SER A 298 -27.91 -24.25 5.91
C SER A 298 -27.60 -24.84 4.53
N SER A 299 -26.78 -25.89 4.50
CA SER A 299 -26.48 -26.69 3.32
C SER A 299 -27.24 -28.02 3.35
N THR A 300 -27.42 -28.65 2.18
CA THR A 300 -27.88 -30.05 2.07
C THR A 300 -26.77 -31.05 2.39
N CYS A 301 -25.51 -30.60 2.42
CA CYS A 301 -24.35 -31.41 2.78
C CYS A 301 -24.21 -31.54 4.30
N VAL A 302 -23.65 -32.67 4.74
CA VAL A 302 -23.38 -32.95 6.17
C VAL A 302 -22.14 -32.17 6.63
N GLU A 303 -21.22 -31.92 5.70
CA GLU A 303 -20.03 -31.12 5.88
C GLU A 303 -20.37 -29.67 6.26
N SER A 304 -19.47 -29.04 7.01
CA SER A 304 -19.64 -27.64 7.44
C SER A 304 -19.64 -26.69 6.24
N THR A 305 -20.19 -25.49 6.41
CA THR A 305 -20.08 -24.39 5.44
C THR A 305 -18.83 -23.52 5.65
N VAL A 306 -17.87 -24.01 6.44
CA VAL A 306 -16.59 -23.33 6.68
C VAL A 306 -15.71 -23.50 5.45
N TRP A 307 -15.14 -22.41 4.99
CA TRP A 307 -14.27 -22.40 3.83
C TRP A 307 -13.00 -23.21 4.10
N LYS A 308 -12.56 -23.94 3.08
CA LYS A 308 -11.35 -24.74 3.08
C LYS A 308 -10.69 -24.63 1.71
N LEU A 309 -9.38 -24.47 1.69
CA LEU A 309 -8.59 -24.63 0.48
C LEU A 309 -8.36 -26.12 0.21
N ASP A 310 -8.70 -26.55 -1.01
CA ASP A 310 -8.53 -27.93 -1.45
C ASP A 310 -7.84 -27.98 -2.81
N TYR A 311 -7.06 -29.04 -3.04
CA TYR A 311 -6.35 -29.25 -4.28
C TYR A 311 -7.12 -30.24 -5.14
N GLU A 312 -7.58 -29.78 -6.31
CA GLU A 312 -8.29 -30.60 -7.27
C GLU A 312 -7.29 -31.20 -8.26
N GLU A 313 -7.04 -32.51 -8.15
CA GLU A 313 -6.06 -33.21 -9.00
C GLU A 313 -6.42 -33.17 -10.49
N SER A 314 -7.71 -33.23 -10.83
CA SER A 314 -8.19 -33.28 -12.22
C SER A 314 -7.88 -32.01 -13.01
N SER A 315 -7.93 -30.85 -12.35
CA SER A 315 -7.63 -29.55 -12.95
C SER A 315 -6.25 -29.00 -12.56
N GLN A 316 -5.54 -29.69 -11.64
CA GLN A 316 -4.27 -29.28 -11.05
C GLN A 316 -4.31 -27.87 -10.42
N LYS A 317 -5.45 -27.49 -9.82
CA LYS A 317 -5.69 -26.17 -9.25
C LYS A 317 -6.10 -26.27 -7.78
N TYR A 318 -5.88 -25.18 -7.06
CA TYR A 318 -6.41 -25.02 -5.71
C TYR A 318 -7.70 -24.22 -5.75
N PHE A 319 -8.78 -24.79 -5.23
CA PHE A 319 -10.09 -24.16 -5.12
C PHE A 319 -10.49 -23.95 -3.67
N ILE A 320 -11.39 -23.00 -3.47
CA ILE A 320 -12.04 -22.79 -2.17
C ILE A 320 -13.34 -23.58 -2.18
N THR A 321 -13.38 -24.57 -1.31
CA THR A 321 -14.54 -25.42 -1.07
C THR A 321 -15.03 -25.24 0.37
N THR A 322 -16.02 -26.02 0.77
CA THR A 322 -16.55 -26.08 2.13
C THR A 322 -16.08 -27.36 2.86
N GLY A 323 -16.61 -27.64 4.05
CA GLY A 323 -16.19 -28.76 4.89
C GLY A 323 -14.93 -28.49 5.72
N GLY A 324 -14.55 -27.22 5.87
CA GLY A 324 -13.49 -26.82 6.78
C GLY A 324 -13.84 -27.04 8.25
N VAL A 325 -12.84 -26.92 9.12
CA VAL A 325 -12.99 -26.98 10.58
C VAL A 325 -12.82 -25.57 11.14
N GLU A 326 -13.80 -25.14 11.93
CA GLU A 326 -13.78 -23.85 12.62
C GLU A 326 -12.88 -23.93 13.87
N GLY A 327 -11.99 -22.95 14.05
CA GLY A 327 -11.06 -22.88 15.17
C GLY A 327 -9.87 -23.84 15.06
N ASN A 328 -9.31 -24.20 16.23
CA ASN A 328 -8.07 -24.98 16.37
C ASN A 328 -6.91 -24.45 15.49
N PRO A 329 -6.49 -23.17 15.66
CA PRO A 329 -5.47 -22.57 14.80
C PRO A 329 -4.14 -23.30 14.94
N GLY A 330 -3.67 -23.89 13.85
CA GLY A 330 -2.43 -24.65 13.83
C GLY A 330 -2.29 -25.47 12.56
N ARG A 331 -1.28 -26.36 12.54
CA ARG A 331 -0.91 -27.16 11.37
C ARG A 331 -2.09 -27.92 10.74
N GLU A 332 -2.96 -28.49 11.57
CA GLU A 332 -4.05 -29.37 11.13
C GLU A 332 -5.18 -28.62 10.41
N THR A 333 -5.33 -27.31 10.66
CA THR A 333 -6.42 -26.50 10.10
C THR A 333 -5.94 -25.42 9.14
N LEU A 334 -4.66 -25.42 8.74
CA LEU A 334 -4.05 -24.35 7.93
C LEU A 334 -4.84 -23.99 6.67
N SER A 335 -5.44 -24.98 6.01
CA SER A 335 -6.25 -24.78 4.81
C SER A 335 -7.57 -24.06 5.05
N ASN A 336 -7.99 -23.86 6.30
CA ASN A 336 -9.28 -23.25 6.67
C ASN A 336 -9.16 -21.75 7.00
N TRP A 337 -7.96 -21.18 6.87
CA TRP A 337 -7.64 -19.82 7.32
C TRP A 337 -7.34 -18.90 6.15
N PHE A 338 -8.06 -17.79 6.12
CA PHE A 338 -8.02 -16.80 5.05
C PHE A 338 -7.81 -15.41 5.63
N LYS A 339 -7.25 -14.52 4.83
CA LYS A 339 -7.04 -13.12 5.15
C LYS A 339 -7.88 -12.24 4.23
N ILE A 340 -8.24 -11.09 4.77
CA ILE A 340 -8.75 -9.95 4.01
C ILE A 340 -7.60 -8.96 3.94
N GLU A 341 -7.26 -8.52 2.75
CA GLU A 341 -6.23 -7.50 2.52
C GLU A 341 -6.84 -6.32 1.79
N GLU A 342 -6.25 -5.14 1.97
CA GLU A 342 -6.61 -3.96 1.20
C GLU A 342 -6.22 -4.15 -0.28
N TYR A 343 -7.06 -3.66 -1.17
CA TYR A 343 -6.84 -3.73 -2.61
C TYR A 343 -7.41 -2.51 -3.32
N GLY A 344 -6.57 -1.48 -3.44
CA GLY A 344 -6.99 -0.15 -3.86
C GLY A 344 -7.94 0.46 -2.83
N SER A 345 -9.13 0.88 -3.25
CA SER A 345 -10.17 1.45 -2.38
C SER A 345 -11.05 0.42 -1.66
N ASP A 346 -10.85 -0.87 -1.89
CA ASP A 346 -11.70 -1.94 -1.37
C ASP A 346 -10.80 -3.09 -0.88
N TYR A 347 -11.28 -4.33 -0.92
CA TYR A 347 -10.57 -5.47 -0.37
C TYR A 347 -10.35 -6.58 -1.39
N LYS A 348 -9.45 -7.49 -1.06
CA LYS A 348 -9.29 -8.79 -1.70
C LYS A 348 -9.21 -9.89 -0.65
N LEU A 349 -9.52 -11.12 -1.06
CA LEU A 349 -9.35 -12.32 -0.23
C LEU A 349 -8.02 -12.97 -0.55
N VAL A 350 -7.30 -13.42 0.48
CA VAL A 350 -5.97 -14.01 0.36
C VAL A 350 -5.91 -15.31 1.15
N PHE A 351 -5.25 -16.32 0.57
CA PHE A 351 -4.83 -17.49 1.31
C PHE A 351 -3.33 -17.36 1.59
N CYS A 352 -2.98 -17.03 2.83
CA CYS A 352 -1.59 -16.98 3.31
C CYS A 352 -1.58 -17.10 4.84
N PRO A 353 -1.91 -18.29 5.38
CA PRO A 353 -2.11 -18.48 6.81
C PRO A 353 -0.82 -18.33 7.61
N THR A 354 -0.87 -17.57 8.71
CA THR A 354 0.31 -17.28 9.57
C THR A 354 0.29 -18.02 10.92
N LEU A 355 -0.46 -19.11 11.00
CA LEU A 355 -0.75 -19.83 12.25
C LEU A 355 0.23 -20.98 12.54
N CYS A 356 1.20 -21.21 11.66
CA CYS A 356 2.24 -22.21 11.86
C CYS A 356 3.59 -21.68 11.34
N ASN A 357 4.46 -21.28 12.26
CA ASN A 357 5.72 -20.60 11.94
C ASN A 357 6.74 -21.47 11.17
N TYR A 358 6.60 -22.80 11.23
CA TYR A 358 7.49 -23.75 10.54
C TYR A 358 6.83 -24.40 9.31
N CYS A 359 5.57 -24.09 9.03
CA CYS A 359 4.86 -24.68 7.90
C CYS A 359 5.16 -23.89 6.63
N LYS A 360 5.50 -24.59 5.55
CA LYS A 360 5.58 -23.99 4.22
C LYS A 360 4.17 -23.93 3.63
N VAL A 361 3.57 -22.75 3.65
CA VAL A 361 2.21 -22.52 3.15
C VAL A 361 2.25 -21.82 1.80
N ILE A 362 1.23 -22.07 0.98
CA ILE A 362 1.02 -21.31 -0.25
C ILE A 362 0.48 -19.94 0.16
N CYS A 363 1.06 -18.88 -0.40
CA CYS A 363 0.64 -17.50 -0.17
C CYS A 363 0.25 -16.86 -1.50
N ARG A 364 -1.06 -16.80 -1.78
CA ARG A 364 -1.62 -16.31 -3.05
C ARG A 364 -2.95 -15.62 -2.87
N ASP A 365 -3.21 -14.69 -3.78
CA ASP A 365 -4.51 -14.03 -3.91
C ASP A 365 -5.57 -15.01 -4.44
N ILE A 366 -6.81 -14.79 -4.01
CA ILE A 366 -7.98 -15.55 -4.44
C ILE A 366 -8.61 -14.84 -5.64
N SER A 367 -8.84 -15.59 -6.71
CA SER A 367 -9.43 -15.10 -7.96
C SER A 367 -10.63 -15.96 -8.39
N ILE A 368 -11.41 -15.45 -9.35
CA ILE A 368 -12.52 -16.17 -9.96
C ILE A 368 -12.03 -16.94 -11.19
N PHE A 369 -12.26 -18.26 -11.17
CA PHE A 369 -12.06 -19.15 -12.31
C PHE A 369 -13.40 -19.41 -12.98
N VAL A 370 -13.49 -19.02 -14.25
CA VAL A 370 -14.68 -19.20 -15.07
C VAL A 370 -14.55 -20.52 -15.83
N GLU A 371 -15.45 -21.46 -15.54
CA GLU A 371 -15.44 -22.81 -16.07
C GLU A 371 -16.81 -23.13 -16.72
N ASP A 372 -16.88 -24.26 -17.43
CA ASP A 372 -18.10 -24.77 -18.07
C ASP A 372 -18.82 -23.71 -18.92
N ASN A 373 -18.09 -23.03 -19.82
CA ASN A 373 -18.61 -21.95 -20.66
C ASN A 373 -19.28 -20.80 -19.88
N GLY A 374 -18.81 -20.51 -18.66
CA GLY A 374 -19.31 -19.41 -17.84
C GLY A 374 -20.45 -19.79 -16.90
N VAL A 375 -20.80 -21.07 -16.83
CA VAL A 375 -21.78 -21.60 -15.88
C VAL A 375 -21.21 -21.59 -14.46
N ARG A 376 -19.96 -22.05 -14.29
CA ARG A 376 -19.31 -22.11 -12.98
C ARG A 376 -18.27 -20.99 -12.84
N ARG A 377 -18.26 -20.36 -11.67
CA ARG A 377 -17.37 -19.25 -11.31
C ARG A 377 -16.76 -19.52 -9.95
N ARG A 378 -15.84 -20.49 -9.89
CA ARG A 378 -15.25 -20.98 -8.65
C ARG A 378 -14.17 -20.02 -8.14
N LEU A 379 -14.03 -19.94 -6.82
CA LEU A 379 -12.92 -19.22 -6.21
C LEU A 379 -11.72 -20.15 -6.10
N GLY A 380 -10.54 -19.68 -6.48
CA GLY A 380 -9.32 -20.47 -6.40
C GLY A 380 -8.06 -19.62 -6.31
N LEU A 381 -6.91 -20.26 -6.14
CA LEU A 381 -5.62 -19.56 -6.05
C LEU A 381 -5.04 -19.28 -7.42
N ASN A 382 -4.48 -18.08 -7.54
CA ASN A 382 -3.65 -17.71 -8.67
C ASN A 382 -2.24 -18.33 -8.52
N LEU A 383 -1.92 -19.36 -9.32
CA LEU A 383 -0.62 -20.06 -9.26
C LEU A 383 0.37 -19.67 -10.37
N THR A 384 -0.06 -18.89 -11.37
CA THR A 384 0.75 -18.54 -12.55
C THR A 384 0.69 -17.05 -12.84
N ASP A 385 1.76 -16.46 -13.36
CA ASP A 385 1.83 -15.01 -13.64
C ASP A 385 0.80 -14.53 -14.70
N ALA A 386 0.12 -15.47 -15.37
CA ALA A 386 -0.94 -15.20 -16.35
C ALA A 386 -2.37 -15.38 -15.79
N ALA A 387 -2.53 -15.76 -14.52
CA ALA A 387 -3.86 -16.04 -13.97
C ALA A 387 -4.64 -14.77 -13.64
N PRO A 388 -5.99 -14.87 -13.50
CA PRO A 388 -6.86 -13.70 -13.41
C PRO A 388 -6.51 -12.83 -12.20
N ALA A 389 -6.64 -11.51 -12.39
CA ALA A 389 -6.47 -10.51 -11.35
C ALA A 389 -7.26 -10.89 -10.07
N PRO A 390 -6.75 -10.51 -8.88
CA PRO A 390 -7.41 -10.80 -7.61
C PRO A 390 -8.88 -10.40 -7.62
N PHE A 391 -9.73 -11.23 -7.00
CA PHE A 391 -11.15 -10.94 -6.88
C PHE A 391 -11.37 -9.76 -5.93
N LYS A 392 -11.58 -8.57 -6.49
CA LYS A 392 -11.83 -7.33 -5.74
C LYS A 392 -13.25 -7.33 -5.16
N VAL A 393 -13.33 -7.26 -3.83
CA VAL A 393 -14.57 -7.42 -3.06
C VAL A 393 -14.84 -6.24 -2.12
N MET A 394 -16.11 -6.04 -1.84
CA MET A 394 -16.62 -5.17 -0.78
C MET A 394 -17.61 -5.94 0.08
N PHE A 395 -17.78 -5.51 1.33
CA PHE A 395 -18.61 -6.19 2.30
C PHE A 395 -19.90 -5.41 2.53
N LYS A 396 -21.05 -6.08 2.40
CA LYS A 396 -22.34 -5.50 2.72
C LYS A 396 -22.96 -6.23 3.88
N LYS A 397 -23.21 -5.55 5.00
CA LYS A 397 -23.94 -6.13 6.13
C LYS A 397 -25.28 -6.72 5.66
N ALA A 398 -25.54 -7.98 6.02
CA ALA A 398 -26.84 -8.59 5.84
C ALA A 398 -27.77 -8.07 6.95
N ASN A 399 -28.98 -7.70 6.57
CA ASN A 399 -29.91 -6.98 7.44
C ASN A 399 -30.29 -7.78 8.69
#